data_AF-A0A0A1THV6-F1
#
_entry.id   AF-A0A0A1THV6-F1
#
_cell.length_a   1.000
_cell.length_b   1.000
_cell.length_c   1.000
_cell.angle_alpha   90.00
_cell.angle_beta   90.00
_cell.angle_gamma   90.00
#
_symmetry.space_group_name_H-M   'P 1'
#
loop_
_entity.id
_entity.type
_entity.pdbx_description
1 polymer ?
#
loop_
_entity_poly.entity_id
_entity_poly.type
_entity_poly.pdbx_seq_one_letter_code
_entity_poly.pdbx_strand_id
1 'polypeptide(L)'
;MVAKELAEDEDNKTDRYLVVSILEALSNISIPEDWEVAKAVVVFLRSALETVDEESPFTVVTLKLAINVTNHESAASEFNHLTILTKLSTSISEAFGQAQRDVEHGNPLDHGYDQLLLLLGILINILEHCSLARESVDSASLKQLSAIWAKNVSSLHDADSVGKSKLSVAFGYLAIAVGYFYIITSNRLEMKHYDNWPGTLQLISTIHDFIGIYRTTNAKVDELEMLVQDLRLLRSTENFVS
;
A
#
# COMPACT_ATOMS: atom_id res chain seq x y z
N MET A 1 -18.84 -5.58 19.88
CA MET A 1 -19.63 -4.62 20.68
C MET A 1 -18.72 -3.55 21.28
N VAL A 2 -17.81 -3.87 22.20
CA VAL A 2 -16.90 -2.90 22.85
C VAL A 2 -15.96 -2.16 21.87
N ALA A 3 -15.33 -2.86 20.91
CA ALA A 3 -14.44 -2.22 19.93
C ALA A 3 -15.16 -1.24 18.99
N LYS A 4 -16.46 -1.45 18.76
CA LYS A 4 -17.30 -0.57 17.95
C LYS A 4 -17.73 0.67 18.73
N GLU A 5 -18.22 0.49 19.95
CA GLU A 5 -18.61 1.60 20.83
C GLU A 5 -17.44 2.56 21.11
N LEU A 6 -16.22 2.03 21.28
CA LEU A 6 -15.01 2.83 21.47
C LEU A 6 -14.43 3.40 20.16
N ALA A 7 -14.81 2.86 19.00
CA ALA A 7 -14.46 3.46 17.71
C ALA A 7 -15.34 4.68 17.39
N GLU A 8 -16.57 4.72 17.92
CA GLU A 8 -17.54 5.80 17.73
C GLU A 8 -17.36 6.96 18.73
N ASP A 9 -16.63 6.76 19.84
CA ASP A 9 -16.33 7.79 20.84
C ASP A 9 -14.93 8.43 20.60
N GLU A 10 -14.91 9.52 19.84
CA GLU A 10 -13.67 10.23 19.47
C GLU A 10 -12.98 10.94 20.64
N ASP A 11 -13.68 11.21 21.74
CA ASP A 11 -13.16 11.99 22.88
C ASP A 11 -12.27 11.16 23.83
N ASN A 12 -12.29 9.83 23.71
CA ASN A 12 -11.55 8.93 24.60
C ASN A 12 -10.31 8.29 23.96
N LYS A 13 -9.29 9.13 23.70
CA LYS A 13 -8.03 8.73 23.05
C LYS A 13 -7.28 7.61 23.78
N THR A 14 -7.32 7.59 25.11
CA THR A 14 -6.61 6.59 25.93
C THR A 14 -7.23 5.21 25.78
N ASP A 15 -8.57 5.11 25.81
CA ASP A 15 -9.26 3.84 25.68
C ASP A 15 -9.14 3.30 24.24
N ARG A 16 -9.14 4.19 23.23
CA ARG A 16 -8.88 3.82 21.83
C ARG A 16 -7.48 3.24 21.63
N TYR A 17 -6.44 3.87 22.19
CA TYR A 17 -5.08 3.34 22.12
C TYR A 17 -4.94 1.97 22.80
N LEU A 18 -5.57 1.79 23.96
CA LEU A 18 -5.55 0.51 24.67
C LEU A 18 -6.24 -0.59 23.85
N VAL A 19 -7.42 -0.33 23.28
CA VAL A 19 -8.13 -1.29 22.43
C VAL A 19 -7.31 -1.68 21.22
N VAL A 20 -6.76 -0.69 20.49
CA VAL A 20 -5.93 -0.95 19.31
C VAL A 20 -4.69 -1.77 19.68
N SER A 21 -4.05 -1.49 20.81
CA SER A 21 -2.89 -2.26 21.30
C SER A 21 -3.25 -3.71 21.65
N ILE A 22 -4.40 -3.94 22.28
CA ILE A 22 -4.88 -5.30 22.59
C ILE A 22 -5.19 -6.04 21.28
N LEU A 23 -5.89 -5.40 20.34
CA LEU A 23 -6.22 -6.00 19.05
C LEU A 23 -4.97 -6.31 18.22
N GLU A 24 -3.98 -5.41 18.20
CA GLU A 24 -2.70 -5.64 17.53
C GLU A 24 -1.97 -6.85 18.12
N ALA A 25 -1.86 -6.92 19.46
CA ALA A 25 -1.23 -8.05 20.13
C ALA A 25 -1.94 -9.37 19.82
N LEU A 26 -3.28 -9.38 19.78
CA LEU A 26 -4.08 -10.56 19.43
C LEU A 26 -3.93 -10.94 17.95
N SER A 27 -3.83 -9.96 17.05
CA SER A 27 -3.68 -10.20 15.60
C SER A 27 -2.38 -10.95 15.26
N ASN A 28 -1.35 -10.85 16.11
CA ASN A 28 -0.11 -11.61 15.95
C ASN A 28 -0.23 -13.09 16.37
N ILE A 29 -1.30 -13.45 17.08
CA ILE A 29 -1.55 -14.82 17.57
C ILE A 29 -2.61 -15.51 16.70
N SER A 30 -3.73 -14.83 16.50
CA SER A 30 -4.84 -15.30 15.66
C SER A 30 -5.71 -14.09 15.32
N ILE A 31 -5.91 -13.87 14.02
CA ILE A 31 -6.77 -12.78 13.56
C ILE A 31 -8.21 -13.26 13.67
N PRO A 32 -9.08 -12.55 14.41
CA PRO A 32 -10.50 -12.84 14.34
C PRO A 32 -10.94 -12.64 12.88
N GLU A 33 -11.45 -13.68 12.23
CA GLU A 33 -12.21 -13.56 10.96
C GLU A 33 -13.56 -12.85 11.19
N ASP A 34 -13.61 -11.96 12.18
CA ASP A 34 -14.78 -11.23 12.61
C ASP A 34 -14.82 -9.89 11.87
N TRP A 35 -15.77 -9.77 10.95
CA TRP A 35 -16.00 -8.56 10.16
C TRP A 35 -16.31 -7.33 11.03
N GLU A 36 -16.78 -7.50 12.28
CA GLU A 36 -16.95 -6.37 13.22
C GLU A 36 -15.60 -5.82 13.70
N VAL A 37 -14.58 -6.67 13.83
CA VAL A 37 -13.22 -6.23 14.15
C VAL A 37 -12.64 -5.47 12.95
N ALA A 38 -12.82 -5.97 11.73
CA ALA A 38 -12.38 -5.28 10.52
C ALA A 38 -13.00 -3.88 10.40
N LYS A 39 -14.30 -3.74 10.66
CA LYS A 39 -14.99 -2.43 10.66
C LYS A 39 -14.46 -1.47 11.71
N ALA A 40 -14.18 -1.94 12.93
CA ALA A 40 -13.56 -1.09 13.94
C ALA A 40 -12.16 -0.62 13.52
N VAL A 41 -11.38 -1.52 12.90
CA VAL A 41 -10.03 -1.21 12.40
C VAL A 41 -10.08 -0.18 11.28
N VAL A 42 -11.08 -0.22 10.40
CA VAL A 42 -11.29 0.83 9.38
C VAL A 42 -11.48 2.21 10.02
N VAL A 43 -12.23 2.30 11.12
CA VAL A 43 -12.43 3.56 11.85
C VAL A 43 -11.13 4.02 12.51
N PHE A 44 -10.40 3.12 13.17
CA PHE A 44 -9.10 3.46 13.76
C PHE A 44 -8.10 3.91 12.69
N LEU A 45 -8.02 3.20 11.57
CA LEU A 45 -7.14 3.54 10.45
C LEU A 45 -7.47 4.92 9.89
N ARG A 46 -8.75 5.26 9.74
CA ARG A 46 -9.17 6.60 9.31
C ARG A 46 -8.61 7.69 10.22
N SER A 47 -8.77 7.52 11.53
CA SER A 47 -8.25 8.49 12.51
C SER A 47 -6.72 8.54 12.55
N ALA A 48 -6.05 7.39 12.37
CA ALA A 48 -4.59 7.33 12.28
C ALA A 48 -4.08 8.10 11.06
N LEU A 49 -4.73 7.96 9.90
CA LEU A 49 -4.42 8.70 8.67
C LEU A 49 -4.79 10.20 8.73
N GLU A 50 -5.53 10.63 9.75
CA GLU A 50 -5.88 12.04 10.01
C GLU A 50 -4.99 12.69 11.06
N THR A 51 -4.16 11.90 11.73
CA THR A 51 -3.30 12.39 12.80
C THR A 51 -2.11 13.15 12.20
N VAL A 52 -1.86 14.36 12.72
CA VAL A 52 -0.73 15.23 12.28
C VAL A 52 0.63 14.70 12.80
N ASP A 53 0.60 13.92 13.87
CA ASP A 53 1.77 13.25 14.45
C ASP A 53 1.91 11.82 13.90
N GLU A 54 2.73 11.71 12.86
CA GLU A 54 3.07 10.45 12.18
C GLU A 54 3.75 9.45 13.13
N GLU A 55 4.49 9.93 14.14
CA GLU A 55 5.20 9.12 15.13
C GLU A 55 4.32 8.72 16.32
N SER A 56 3.05 9.14 16.34
CA SER A 56 2.12 8.78 17.40
C SER A 56 2.07 7.26 17.58
N PRO A 57 2.26 6.75 18.82
CA PRO A 57 2.14 5.32 19.10
C PRO A 57 0.80 4.73 18.65
N PHE A 58 -0.27 5.52 18.68
CA PHE A 58 -1.57 5.12 18.16
C PHE A 58 -1.53 4.86 16.65
N THR A 59 -0.91 5.75 15.87
CA THR A 59 -0.77 5.61 14.41
C THR A 59 0.01 4.35 14.09
N VAL A 60 1.19 4.16 14.70
CA VAL A 60 2.05 3.00 14.43
C VAL A 60 1.37 1.67 14.74
N VAL A 61 0.73 1.55 15.91
CA VAL A 61 0.03 0.32 16.30
C VAL A 61 -1.20 0.07 15.42
N THR A 62 -1.93 1.13 15.05
CA THR A 62 -3.07 1.02 14.13
C THR A 62 -2.65 0.52 12.75
N LEU A 63 -1.55 1.03 12.21
CA LEU A 63 -1.03 0.60 10.90
C LEU A 63 -0.61 -0.87 10.92
N LYS A 64 0.08 -1.31 11.98
CA LYS A 64 0.44 -2.73 12.18
C LYS A 64 -0.79 -3.63 12.24
N LEU A 65 -1.79 -3.25 13.04
CA LEU A 65 -3.06 -3.96 13.13
C LEU A 65 -3.77 -4.01 11.76
N ALA A 66 -3.81 -2.90 11.02
CA ALA A 66 -4.45 -2.85 9.71
C ALA A 66 -3.76 -3.77 8.70
N ILE A 67 -2.43 -3.89 8.69
CA ILE A 67 -1.73 -4.86 7.82
C ILE A 67 -2.16 -6.29 8.13
N ASN A 68 -2.13 -6.65 9.42
CA ASN A 68 -2.47 -8.01 9.83
C ASN A 68 -3.91 -8.35 9.43
N VAL A 69 -4.85 -7.45 9.70
CA VAL A 69 -6.27 -7.63 9.38
C VAL A 69 -6.51 -7.70 7.87
N THR A 70 -5.93 -6.78 7.09
CA THR A 70 -6.10 -6.75 5.62
C THR A 70 -5.45 -7.93 4.89
N ASN A 71 -4.58 -8.70 5.54
CA ASN A 71 -4.00 -9.92 4.97
C ASN A 71 -5.02 -11.06 4.76
N HIS A 72 -6.26 -10.89 5.21
CA HIS A 72 -7.34 -11.87 5.05
C HIS A 72 -8.37 -11.33 4.06
N GLU A 73 -8.77 -12.16 3.09
CA GLU A 73 -9.64 -11.73 1.99
C GLU A 73 -10.96 -11.12 2.46
N SER A 74 -11.63 -11.78 3.41
CA SER A 74 -12.92 -11.32 3.96
C SER A 74 -12.79 -9.96 4.65
N ALA A 75 -11.75 -9.76 5.45
CA ALA A 75 -11.52 -8.52 6.17
C ALA A 75 -11.06 -7.37 5.26
N ALA A 76 -10.23 -7.65 4.25
CA ALA A 76 -9.75 -6.65 3.30
C ALA A 76 -10.90 -5.93 2.57
N SER A 77 -11.99 -6.64 2.27
CA SER A 77 -13.16 -6.08 1.59
C SER A 77 -13.83 -4.94 2.37
N GLU A 78 -13.76 -4.95 3.71
CA GLU A 78 -14.30 -3.90 4.58
C GLU A 78 -13.52 -2.58 4.46
N PHE A 79 -12.31 -2.60 3.90
CA PHE A 79 -11.49 -1.41 3.68
C PHE A 79 -11.78 -0.73 2.33
N ASN A 80 -12.71 -1.25 1.52
CA ASN A 80 -13.11 -0.65 0.25
C ASN A 80 -13.95 0.62 0.46
N HIS A 81 -13.30 1.67 0.94
CA HIS A 81 -13.87 2.99 1.12
C HIS A 81 -13.01 4.00 0.37
N LEU A 82 -13.63 4.78 -0.52
CA LEU A 82 -12.94 5.83 -1.28
C LEU A 82 -12.11 6.74 -0.37
N THR A 83 -12.67 7.18 0.77
CA THR A 83 -11.96 8.05 1.72
C THR A 83 -10.71 7.41 2.32
N ILE A 84 -10.72 6.09 2.57
CA ILE A 84 -9.54 5.36 3.06
C ILE A 84 -8.50 5.25 1.95
N LEU A 85 -8.91 4.86 0.74
CA LEU A 85 -8.02 4.70 -0.41
C LEU A 85 -7.35 6.03 -0.80
N THR A 86 -8.09 7.14 -0.81
CA THR A 86 -7.55 8.48 -1.07
C THR A 86 -6.57 8.91 0.02
N LYS A 87 -6.89 8.69 1.30
CA LYS A 87 -5.98 9.03 2.40
C LYS A 87 -4.71 8.20 2.38
N LEU A 88 -4.81 6.88 2.17
CA LEU A 88 -3.65 6.00 1.99
C LEU A 88 -2.78 6.48 0.84
N SER A 89 -3.37 6.79 -0.32
CA SER A 89 -2.64 7.26 -1.50
C SER A 89 -1.91 8.58 -1.23
N THR A 90 -2.55 9.50 -0.50
CA THR A 90 -1.97 10.78 -0.10
C THR A 90 -0.80 10.57 0.86
N SER A 91 -1.00 9.81 1.95
CA SER A 91 0.05 9.55 2.95
C SER A 91 1.23 8.77 2.36
N ILE A 92 0.99 7.80 1.47
CA ILE A 92 2.05 7.09 0.74
C ILE A 92 2.85 8.08 -0.10
N SER A 93 2.17 8.98 -0.80
CA SER A 93 2.82 9.95 -1.67
C SER A 93 3.70 10.94 -0.90
N GLU A 94 3.21 11.40 0.25
CA GLU A 94 3.95 12.30 1.15
C GLU A 94 5.16 11.60 1.77
N ALA A 95 4.96 10.43 2.38
CA ALA A 95 6.03 9.65 3.01
C ALA A 95 7.09 9.17 1.99
N PHE A 96 6.68 8.79 0.79
CA PHE A 96 7.61 8.43 -0.28
C PHE A 96 8.42 9.65 -0.74
N GLY A 97 7.76 10.80 -0.92
CA GLY A 97 8.44 12.05 -1.26
C GLY A 97 9.44 12.50 -0.19
N GLN A 98 9.12 12.28 1.09
CA GLN A 98 10.03 12.55 2.20
C GLN A 98 11.23 11.59 2.18
N ALA A 99 10.99 10.28 2.08
CA ALA A 99 12.05 9.28 1.96
C ALA A 99 12.99 9.55 0.77
N GLN A 100 12.43 9.97 -0.37
CA GLN A 100 13.22 10.37 -1.53
C GLN A 100 14.12 11.58 -1.21
N ARG A 101 13.58 12.64 -0.58
CA ARG A 101 14.38 13.79 -0.16
C ARG A 101 15.46 13.38 0.83
N ASP A 102 15.17 12.52 1.79
CA ASP A 102 16.16 12.09 2.77
C ASP A 102 17.34 11.37 2.11
N VAL A 103 17.06 10.46 1.17
CA VAL A 103 18.11 9.80 0.39
C VAL A 103 18.91 10.80 -0.45
N GLU A 104 18.24 11.74 -1.12
CA GLU A 104 18.90 12.77 -1.94
C GLU A 104 19.82 13.69 -1.12
N HIS A 105 19.46 14.00 0.13
CA HIS A 105 20.27 14.81 1.05
C HIS A 105 21.27 13.99 1.88
N GLY A 106 21.30 12.67 1.74
CA GLY A 106 22.17 11.79 2.52
C GLY A 106 21.71 11.61 3.98
N ASN A 107 20.46 11.94 4.29
CA ASN A 107 19.85 11.68 5.59
C ASN A 107 19.54 10.18 5.74
N PRO A 108 19.58 9.65 6.98
CA PRO A 108 19.14 8.29 7.23
C PRO A 108 17.63 8.16 7.00
N LEU A 109 17.22 7.04 6.40
CA LEU A 109 15.83 6.61 6.38
C LEU A 109 15.48 6.00 7.74
N ASP A 110 14.61 6.67 8.48
CA ASP A 110 14.23 6.39 9.87
C ASP A 110 12.76 5.93 9.99
N HIS A 111 12.07 6.32 11.07
CA HIS A 111 10.73 5.85 11.41
C HIS A 111 9.68 6.16 10.32
N GLY A 112 9.83 7.28 9.60
CA GLY A 112 8.93 7.62 8.48
C GLY A 112 9.02 6.62 7.32
N TYR A 113 10.17 5.96 7.14
CA TYR A 113 10.33 4.91 6.14
C TYR A 113 9.62 3.61 6.55
N ASP A 114 9.71 3.22 7.82
CA ASP A 114 8.98 2.04 8.32
C ASP A 114 7.47 2.25 8.17
N GLN A 115 6.98 3.46 8.46
CA GLN A 115 5.58 3.83 8.24
C GLN A 115 5.19 3.78 6.75
N LEU A 116 6.03 4.27 5.84
CA LEU A 116 5.80 4.14 4.40
C LEU A 116 5.62 2.68 3.98
N LEU A 117 6.47 1.78 4.47
CA LEU A 117 6.34 0.35 4.19
C LEU A 117 5.03 -0.22 4.73
N LEU A 118 4.60 0.22 5.91
CA LEU A 118 3.32 -0.20 6.48
C LEU A 118 2.15 0.26 5.59
N LEU A 119 2.12 1.54 5.20
CA LEU A 119 1.08 2.12 4.35
C LEU A 119 0.98 1.39 2.99
N LEU A 120 2.13 1.13 2.36
CA LEU A 120 2.21 0.36 1.12
C LEU A 120 1.69 -1.06 1.31
N GLY A 121 2.06 -1.74 2.41
CA GLY A 121 1.58 -3.08 2.74
C GLY A 121 0.06 -3.14 2.90
N ILE A 122 -0.53 -2.18 3.61
CA ILE A 122 -2.00 -2.07 3.76
C ILE A 122 -2.67 -1.91 2.40
N LEU A 123 -2.20 -0.96 1.59
CA LEU A 123 -2.79 -0.71 0.27
C LEU A 123 -2.69 -1.95 -0.62
N ILE A 124 -1.52 -2.61 -0.66
CA ILE A 124 -1.31 -3.83 -1.43
C ILE A 124 -2.27 -4.92 -0.99
N ASN A 125 -2.39 -5.21 0.32
CA ASN A 125 -3.30 -6.23 0.83
C ASN A 125 -4.76 -5.95 0.44
N ILE A 126 -5.21 -4.69 0.55
CA ILE A 126 -6.57 -4.30 0.14
C ILE A 126 -6.76 -4.56 -1.36
N LEU A 127 -5.83 -4.12 -2.20
CA LEU A 127 -5.93 -4.27 -3.64
C LEU A 127 -5.81 -5.74 -4.06
N GLU A 128 -4.96 -6.52 -3.40
CA GLU A 128 -4.76 -7.94 -3.64
C GLU A 128 -6.08 -8.70 -3.48
N HIS A 129 -6.79 -8.46 -2.37
CA HIS A 129 -7.99 -9.21 -2.02
C HIS A 129 -9.32 -8.58 -2.43
N CYS A 130 -9.34 -7.29 -2.80
CA CYS A 130 -10.58 -6.59 -3.15
C CYS A 130 -10.51 -5.96 -4.55
N SER A 131 -11.12 -6.62 -5.54
CA SER A 131 -11.22 -6.08 -6.91
C SER A 131 -11.99 -4.75 -6.96
N LEU A 132 -13.04 -4.60 -6.14
CA LEU A 132 -13.82 -3.36 -6.04
C LEU A 132 -12.96 -2.18 -5.56
N ALA A 133 -11.98 -2.41 -4.68
CA ALA A 133 -11.07 -1.36 -4.24
C ALA A 133 -10.14 -0.87 -5.37
N ARG A 134 -9.74 -1.77 -6.28
CA ARG A 134 -8.97 -1.39 -7.47
C ARG A 134 -9.77 -0.46 -8.39
N GLU A 135 -11.09 -0.66 -8.48
CA GLU A 135 -12.00 0.16 -9.28
C GLU A 135 -12.41 1.47 -8.58
N SER A 136 -12.42 1.48 -7.24
CA SER A 136 -12.95 2.59 -6.43
C SER A 136 -11.95 3.70 -6.16
N VAL A 137 -10.67 3.54 -6.54
CA VAL A 137 -9.67 4.60 -6.40
C VAL A 137 -10.03 5.79 -7.28
N ASP A 138 -9.89 7.02 -6.78
CA ASP A 138 -10.12 8.21 -7.59
C ASP A 138 -8.95 8.48 -8.56
N SER A 139 -9.25 9.14 -9.68
CA SER A 139 -8.27 9.48 -10.71
C SER A 139 -7.09 10.31 -10.20
N ALA A 140 -7.27 11.15 -9.17
CA ALA A 140 -6.18 11.97 -8.64
C ALA A 140 -5.18 11.10 -7.86
N SER A 141 -5.69 10.22 -6.99
CA SER A 141 -4.89 9.22 -6.27
C SER A 141 -4.16 8.28 -7.23
N LEU A 142 -4.87 7.76 -8.24
CA LEU A 142 -4.28 6.91 -9.29
C LEU A 142 -3.14 7.62 -10.01
N LYS A 143 -3.37 8.86 -10.45
CA LYS A 143 -2.36 9.68 -11.13
C LYS A 143 -1.16 9.95 -10.25
N GLN A 144 -1.38 10.29 -8.98
CA GLN A 144 -0.31 10.63 -8.04
C GLN A 144 0.64 9.45 -7.82
N LEU A 145 0.12 8.27 -7.46
CA LEU A 145 0.93 7.07 -7.22
C LEU A 145 1.63 6.62 -8.51
N SER A 146 0.93 6.66 -9.65
CA SER A 146 1.50 6.30 -10.95
C SER A 146 2.63 7.25 -11.36
N ALA A 147 2.49 8.54 -11.08
CA ALA A 147 3.52 9.54 -11.40
C ALA A 147 4.76 9.37 -10.53
N ILE A 148 4.61 9.04 -9.24
CA ILE A 148 5.75 8.75 -8.36
C ILE A 148 6.51 7.52 -8.87
N TRP A 149 5.79 6.46 -9.23
CA TRP A 149 6.41 5.28 -9.82
C TRP A 149 7.12 5.63 -11.14
N ALA A 150 6.44 6.28 -12.08
CA ALA A 150 6.99 6.64 -13.38
C ALA A 150 8.26 7.52 -13.28
N LYS A 151 8.26 8.51 -12.38
CA LYS A 151 9.42 9.39 -12.12
C LYS A 151 10.64 8.61 -11.63
N ASN A 152 10.43 7.57 -10.82
CA ASN A 152 11.51 6.86 -10.15
C ASN A 152 12.02 5.64 -10.92
N VAL A 153 11.32 5.17 -11.96
CA VAL A 153 11.76 4.08 -12.85
C VAL A 153 13.19 4.28 -13.39
N SER A 154 13.55 5.50 -13.78
CA SER A 154 14.88 5.81 -14.33
C SER A 154 15.97 5.91 -13.27
N SER A 155 15.60 6.01 -11.99
CA SER A 155 16.52 6.26 -10.87
C SER A 155 16.98 4.99 -10.15
N LEU A 156 16.48 3.80 -10.55
CA LEU A 156 16.83 2.52 -9.90
C LEU A 156 18.23 2.00 -10.21
N HIS A 157 18.86 2.45 -11.29
CA HIS A 157 20.05 1.76 -11.80
C HIS A 157 21.32 2.02 -10.98
N ASP A 158 21.30 2.98 -10.04
CA ASP A 158 22.47 3.46 -9.29
C ASP A 158 22.26 3.38 -7.76
N ALA A 159 21.75 2.25 -7.25
CA ALA A 159 21.64 2.00 -5.80
C ALA A 159 23.01 1.69 -5.16
N ASP A 160 23.88 2.71 -5.10
CA ASP A 160 25.24 2.67 -4.56
C ASP A 160 25.32 2.91 -3.03
N SER A 161 24.18 3.17 -2.38
CA SER A 161 24.10 3.46 -0.95
C SER A 161 22.94 2.71 -0.28
N VAL A 162 23.07 2.48 1.02
CA VAL A 162 22.04 1.82 1.85
C VAL A 162 20.70 2.53 1.76
N GLY A 163 20.70 3.86 1.74
CA GLY A 163 19.48 4.68 1.58
C GLY A 163 18.78 4.41 0.26
N LYS A 164 19.51 4.39 -0.86
CA LYS A 164 18.95 4.04 -2.18
C LYS A 164 18.47 2.59 -2.24
N SER A 165 19.18 1.64 -1.61
CA SER A 165 18.73 0.24 -1.53
C SER A 165 17.40 0.14 -0.79
N LYS A 166 17.25 0.79 0.38
CA LYS A 166 15.98 0.85 1.10
C LYS A 166 14.88 1.53 0.28
N LEU A 167 15.16 2.67 -0.35
CA LEU A 167 14.17 3.36 -1.18
C LEU A 167 13.72 2.49 -2.38
N SER A 168 14.63 1.70 -2.96
CA SER A 168 14.30 0.72 -4.00
C SER A 168 13.30 -0.34 -3.53
N VAL A 169 13.26 -0.65 -2.23
CA VAL A 169 12.27 -1.58 -1.65
C VAL A 169 10.88 -0.96 -1.65
N ALA A 170 10.76 0.26 -1.12
CA ALA A 170 9.50 0.99 -1.13
C ALA A 170 9.00 1.21 -2.58
N PHE A 171 9.93 1.46 -3.50
CA PHE A 171 9.61 1.56 -4.92
C PHE A 171 9.04 0.26 -5.51
N GLY A 172 9.61 -0.90 -5.16
CA GLY A 172 9.09 -2.20 -5.59
C GLY A 172 7.68 -2.47 -5.08
N TYR A 173 7.39 -2.16 -3.82
CA TYR A 173 6.03 -2.21 -3.27
C TYR A 173 5.08 -1.24 -3.99
N LEU A 174 5.50 0.00 -4.25
CA LEU A 174 4.70 0.94 -5.03
C LEU A 174 4.38 0.41 -6.44
N ALA A 175 5.35 -0.23 -7.10
CA ALA A 175 5.15 -0.85 -8.41
C ALA A 175 4.08 -1.97 -8.36
N ILE A 176 4.04 -2.76 -7.28
CA ILE A 176 2.99 -3.78 -7.07
C ILE A 176 1.61 -3.13 -6.95
N ALA A 177 1.46 -2.07 -6.15
CA ALA A 177 0.19 -1.35 -6.03
C ALA A 177 -0.27 -0.76 -7.37
N VAL A 178 0.63 -0.12 -8.11
CA VAL A 178 0.38 0.36 -9.49
C VAL A 178 -0.01 -0.80 -10.41
N GLY A 179 0.63 -1.96 -10.27
CA GLY A 179 0.29 -3.20 -10.97
C GLY A 179 -1.16 -3.64 -10.74
N TYR A 180 -1.62 -3.66 -9.50
CA TYR A 180 -3.01 -4.01 -9.19
C TYR A 180 -4.01 -3.02 -9.79
N PHE A 181 -3.74 -1.71 -9.74
CA PHE A 181 -4.59 -0.73 -10.40
C PHE A 181 -4.63 -0.93 -11.92
N TYR A 182 -3.49 -1.26 -12.54
CA TYR A 182 -3.35 -1.44 -13.98
C TYR A 182 -4.12 -2.64 -14.53
N ILE A 183 -4.48 -3.62 -13.70
CA ILE A 183 -5.34 -4.74 -14.12
C ILE A 183 -6.71 -4.21 -14.56
N ILE A 184 -7.23 -3.18 -13.89
CA ILE A 184 -8.54 -2.60 -14.20
C ILE A 184 -8.46 -1.81 -15.51
N THR A 185 -9.36 -2.14 -16.44
CA THR A 185 -9.34 -1.59 -17.80
C THR A 185 -9.51 -0.07 -17.84
N SER A 186 -10.43 0.51 -17.07
CA SER A 186 -10.61 1.97 -16.99
C SER A 186 -9.34 2.67 -16.51
N ASN A 187 -8.76 2.19 -15.40
CA ASN A 187 -7.54 2.73 -14.81
C ASN A 187 -6.37 2.63 -15.79
N ARG A 188 -6.21 1.46 -16.44
CA ARG A 188 -5.17 1.24 -17.46
C ARG A 188 -5.26 2.23 -18.61
N LEU A 189 -6.47 2.45 -19.13
CA LEU A 189 -6.70 3.42 -20.19
C LEU A 189 -6.33 4.83 -19.71
N GLU A 190 -6.71 5.20 -18.49
CA GLU A 190 -6.34 6.49 -17.90
C GLU A 190 -4.82 6.66 -17.78
N MET A 191 -4.13 5.66 -17.20
CA MET A 191 -2.69 5.66 -16.96
C MET A 191 -1.87 5.78 -18.25
N LYS A 192 -2.33 5.17 -19.34
CA LYS A 192 -1.69 5.29 -20.67
C LYS A 192 -1.68 6.71 -21.23
N HIS A 193 -2.56 7.59 -20.74
CA HIS A 193 -2.60 8.99 -21.13
C HIS A 193 -1.80 9.90 -20.18
N TYR A 194 -1.19 9.37 -19.11
CA TYR A 194 -0.33 10.16 -18.24
C TYR A 194 0.98 10.51 -18.93
N ASP A 195 1.41 11.76 -18.74
CA ASP A 195 2.70 12.23 -19.22
C ASP A 195 3.82 11.36 -18.61
N ASN A 196 4.72 10.87 -19.47
CA ASN A 196 5.85 10.01 -19.09
C ASN A 196 5.48 8.62 -18.57
N TRP A 197 4.32 8.05 -18.92
CA TRP A 197 4.04 6.64 -18.65
C TRP A 197 5.12 5.73 -19.24
N PRO A 198 5.90 4.99 -18.43
CA PRO A 198 7.02 4.18 -18.92
C PRO A 198 6.61 2.94 -19.72
N GLY A 199 5.33 2.59 -19.73
CA GLY A 199 4.78 1.44 -20.44
C GLY A 199 4.63 0.18 -19.59
N THR A 200 3.73 -0.71 -20.03
CA THR A 200 3.42 -1.98 -19.34
C THR A 200 4.64 -2.87 -19.15
N LEU A 201 5.58 -2.87 -20.13
CA LEU A 201 6.80 -3.68 -20.07
C LEU A 201 7.66 -3.32 -18.86
N GLN A 202 7.82 -2.02 -18.63
CA GLN A 202 8.64 -1.53 -17.53
C GLN A 202 8.01 -1.83 -16.18
N LEU A 203 6.68 -1.75 -16.07
CA LEU A 203 5.94 -2.17 -14.88
C LEU A 203 6.14 -3.65 -14.57
N ILE A 204 5.98 -4.51 -15.59
CA ILE A 204 6.21 -5.96 -15.45
C ILE A 204 7.65 -6.25 -15.03
N SER A 205 8.64 -5.61 -15.66
CA SER A 205 10.06 -5.82 -15.31
C SER A 205 10.32 -5.42 -13.87
N THR A 206 9.86 -4.23 -13.47
CA THR A 206 10.05 -3.71 -12.11
C THR A 206 9.51 -4.68 -11.04
N ILE A 207 8.27 -5.15 -11.21
CA ILE A 207 7.65 -6.07 -10.27
C ILE A 207 8.40 -7.41 -10.27
N HIS A 208 8.74 -7.94 -11.44
CA HIS A 208 9.46 -9.20 -11.56
C HIS A 208 10.85 -9.16 -10.91
N ASP A 209 11.60 -8.07 -11.13
CA ASP A 209 12.94 -7.88 -10.56
C ASP A 209 12.85 -7.75 -9.03
N PHE A 210 11.84 -7.04 -8.53
CA PHE A 210 11.58 -6.94 -7.10
C PHE A 210 11.23 -8.31 -6.47
N ILE A 211 10.36 -9.11 -7.09
CA ILE A 211 10.09 -10.48 -6.64
C ILE A 211 11.39 -11.31 -6.60
N GLY A 212 12.21 -11.20 -7.64
CA GLY A 212 13.49 -11.90 -7.75
C GLY A 212 14.43 -11.62 -6.57
N ILE A 213 14.46 -10.38 -6.09
CA ILE A 213 15.26 -9.96 -4.93
C ILE A 213 14.71 -10.55 -3.60
N TYR A 214 13.39 -10.72 -3.48
CA TYR A 214 12.74 -11.11 -2.22
C TYR A 214 12.35 -12.59 -2.10
N ARG A 215 12.61 -13.40 -3.14
CA ARG A 215 12.33 -14.86 -3.21
C ARG A 215 12.91 -15.70 -2.06
N THR A 216 13.92 -15.22 -1.35
CA THR A 216 14.54 -15.99 -0.25
C THR A 216 13.85 -15.81 1.11
N THR A 217 12.86 -14.93 1.23
CA THR A 217 12.42 -14.44 2.55
C THR A 217 10.91 -14.32 2.75
N ASN A 218 10.08 -14.51 1.71
CA ASN A 218 8.65 -14.18 1.80
C ASN A 218 7.72 -15.27 1.24
N ALA A 219 6.60 -15.52 1.92
CA ALA A 219 5.58 -16.50 1.53
C ALA A 219 4.62 -15.97 0.44
N LYS A 220 4.58 -14.66 0.20
CA LYS A 220 3.73 -14.00 -0.82
C LYS A 220 4.26 -14.06 -2.26
N VAL A 221 5.33 -14.82 -2.52
CA VAL A 221 5.98 -14.86 -3.84
C VAL A 221 5.03 -15.41 -4.91
N ASP A 222 4.24 -16.43 -4.59
CA ASP A 222 3.33 -17.07 -5.54
C ASP A 222 2.21 -16.11 -6.01
N GLU A 223 1.65 -15.32 -5.09
CA GLU A 223 0.62 -14.30 -5.38
C GLU A 223 1.16 -13.18 -6.27
N LEU A 224 2.38 -12.73 -6.01
CA LEU A 224 3.03 -11.71 -6.84
C LEU A 224 3.42 -12.26 -8.22
N GLU A 225 3.76 -13.54 -8.33
CA GLU A 225 3.98 -14.19 -9.61
C GLU A 225 2.68 -14.30 -10.42
N MET A 226 1.54 -14.54 -9.76
CA MET A 226 0.21 -14.48 -10.39
C MET A 226 -0.08 -13.07 -10.93
N LEU A 227 0.19 -12.01 -10.16
CA LEU A 227 0.07 -10.62 -10.64
C LEU A 227 0.91 -10.37 -11.91
N VAL A 228 2.16 -10.86 -11.94
CA VAL A 228 3.03 -10.74 -13.13
C VAL A 228 2.45 -11.50 -14.33
N GLN A 229 1.86 -12.67 -14.11
CA GLN A 229 1.22 -13.45 -15.18
C GLN A 229 0.00 -12.72 -15.75
N ASP A 230 -0.86 -12.17 -14.90
CA ASP A 230 -2.03 -11.38 -15.30
C ASP A 230 -1.62 -10.17 -16.16
N LEU A 231 -0.60 -9.43 -15.74
CA LEU A 231 -0.08 -8.29 -16.49
C LEU A 231 0.51 -8.70 -17.86
N ARG A 232 1.18 -9.86 -17.94
CA ARG A 232 1.72 -10.40 -19.20
C ARG A 232 0.60 -10.83 -20.16
N LEU A 233 -0.47 -11.43 -19.63
CA LEU A 233 -1.64 -11.83 -20.40
C LEU A 233 -2.33 -10.59 -20.99
N LEU A 234 -2.57 -9.57 -20.16
CA LEU A 234 -3.15 -8.29 -20.60
C LEU A 234 -2.33 -7.67 -21.73
N ARG A 235 -1.02 -7.54 -21.56
CA ARG A 235 -0.13 -7.02 -22.62
C ARG A 235 -0.24 -7.81 -23.92
N SER A 236 -0.30 -9.14 -23.82
CA SER A 236 -0.40 -9.99 -25.00
C SER A 236 -1.70 -9.75 -25.76
N THR A 237 -2.83 -9.61 -25.06
CA THR A 237 -4.11 -9.26 -25.69
C THR A 237 -4.11 -7.88 -26.35
N GLU A 238 -3.37 -6.91 -25.80
CA GLU A 238 -3.26 -5.57 -26.38
C GLU A 238 -2.53 -5.58 -27.72
N ASN A 239 -1.48 -6.39 -27.88
CA ASN A 239 -0.71 -6.49 -29.12
C ASN A 239 -1.47 -7.16 -30.28
N PHE A 240 -2.61 -7.82 -30.01
CA PHE A 240 -3.47 -8.42 -31.05
C PHE A 240 -4.59 -7.50 -31.53
N VAL A 241 -4.86 -6.39 -30.82
CA VAL A 241 -5.98 -5.47 -31.10
C VAL A 241 -5.50 -4.13 -31.67
N SER A 242 -4.19 -3.84 -31.60
CA SER A 242 -3.52 -2.70 -32.25
C SER A 242 -3.07 -3.03 -33.68
#